data_AF-A0AAW0VRZ7-F1
#
_entry.id   AF-A0AAW0VRZ7-F1
#
_cell.length_a   1.000
_cell.length_b   1.000
_cell.length_c   1.000
_cell.angle_alpha   90.00
_cell.angle_beta   90.00
_cell.angle_gamma   90.00
#
_symmetry.space_group_name_H-M   'P 1'
#
loop_
_entity.id
_entity.type
_entity.pdbx_description
1 polymer ?
#
loop_
_entity_poly.entity_id
_entity_poly.type
_entity_poly.pdbx_seq_one_letter_code
_entity_poly.pdbx_strand_id
1 'polypeptide(L)'
;MFIQLCFPLYTYPRQCFSLYTDPRQYFPLYTDPRQCFPLYTDPRQCFPLYTDPRQCFSLYTDPRQCFPLYTDPRQCFSRYTDPRQCFPLYTEPRQCFPLYTEPQQCFPLYTDPPLCFPLYTDPPLCFPLYTGPPLCFPLYSDPRQCFPLYTDPPLCFPLYIDPPLCFPLYTDPRQCFPLYTDPLLCFPLYTDPRQCFPLYTDPRQCFPLYTDPPLCFPLYTDPPLCFPLYTDPRQCFPLYTDPSLCFPLYTDPPLCFPLYTDPPLCFPLYTDPPLCFPLYTDPPLCFPLYTDPPLCFPLYTDPRQCFPLYTDPRQCFPLYTDPQQCFPLYTDPQQCFPLYTDLSLCFPLYTRTNPPLCFPLYTRTNPPLCFPLCTHTNPPLCYPLYTRTNPPLCYPPSYTCTNPPLYYPPYTRTNPPLCYPPYTRTNPPLCYPLYTRNNPPLCYPPPYMH
;
A
#
# COMPACT_ATOMS: atom_id res chain seq x y z
N MET A 1 27.50 18.07 -52.59
CA MET A 1 26.99 18.20 -51.21
C MET A 1 28.15 17.89 -50.27
N PHE A 2 28.87 18.91 -49.78
CA PHE A 2 30.00 18.74 -48.87
C PHE A 2 29.49 18.44 -47.45
N ILE A 3 30.11 17.46 -46.78
CA ILE A 3 29.84 17.10 -45.38
C ILE A 3 30.62 18.10 -44.52
N GLN A 4 29.93 19.05 -43.86
CA GLN A 4 30.58 19.96 -42.92
C GLN A 4 30.47 19.38 -41.51
N LEU A 5 31.42 18.49 -41.19
CA LEU A 5 31.72 18.04 -39.83
C LEU A 5 32.53 19.14 -39.13
N CYS A 6 32.10 19.61 -37.97
CA CYS A 6 32.85 20.60 -37.19
C CYS A 6 33.13 20.10 -35.75
N PHE A 7 34.40 20.21 -35.37
CA PHE A 7 34.97 19.77 -34.09
C PHE A 7 35.76 20.93 -33.46
N PRO A 8 35.12 21.97 -32.89
CA PRO A 8 35.87 23.00 -32.19
C PRO A 8 36.43 22.44 -30.87
N LEU A 9 37.56 22.97 -30.46
CA LEU A 9 38.23 22.61 -29.22
C LEU A 9 38.51 23.88 -28.42
N TYR A 10 37.95 23.97 -27.20
CA TYR A 10 38.09 25.11 -26.29
C TYR A 10 38.73 24.65 -24.99
N THR A 11 40.01 25.00 -24.77
CA THR A 11 40.77 24.62 -23.59
C THR A 11 41.02 25.83 -22.68
N TYR A 12 40.72 25.71 -21.39
CA TYR A 12 40.87 26.76 -20.36
C TYR A 12 40.25 28.14 -20.67
N PRO A 13 39.08 28.25 -21.33
CA PRO A 13 38.50 29.55 -21.60
C PRO A 13 37.93 30.17 -20.31
N ARG A 14 38.15 31.47 -20.11
CA ARG A 14 37.50 32.19 -18.99
C ARG A 14 35.99 32.27 -19.18
N GLN A 15 35.53 32.55 -20.40
CA GLN A 15 34.13 32.61 -20.77
C GLN A 15 34.00 32.13 -22.21
N CYS A 16 33.07 31.22 -22.44
CA CYS A 16 32.67 30.77 -23.78
C CYS A 16 31.21 31.12 -24.02
N PHE A 17 30.95 31.88 -25.06
CA PHE A 17 29.62 32.02 -25.65
C PHE A 17 29.70 31.52 -27.09
N SER A 18 28.85 30.58 -27.45
CA SER A 18 28.86 30.00 -28.80
C SER A 18 27.43 29.79 -29.26
N LEU A 19 27.12 30.30 -30.44
CA LEU A 19 25.84 30.14 -31.11
C LEU A 19 26.02 29.24 -32.33
N TYR A 20 25.25 28.17 -32.42
CA TYR A 20 25.25 27.26 -33.56
C TYR A 20 23.82 27.11 -34.09
N THR A 21 23.59 27.57 -35.32
CA THR A 21 22.29 27.51 -36.00
C THR A 21 22.35 26.52 -37.16
N ASP A 22 21.36 25.62 -37.24
CA ASP A 22 21.22 24.61 -38.30
C ASP A 22 22.43 23.67 -38.56
N PRO A 23 23.26 23.28 -37.57
CA PRO A 23 24.39 22.40 -37.86
C PRO A 23 23.90 20.98 -38.18
N ARG A 24 24.50 20.35 -39.21
CA ARG A 24 24.18 18.95 -39.53
C ARG A 24 24.74 17.97 -38.49
N GLN A 25 26.01 18.11 -38.12
CA GLN A 25 26.69 17.25 -37.15
C GLN A 25 27.73 18.08 -36.40
N TYR A 26 27.67 18.09 -35.08
CA TYR A 26 28.54 18.94 -34.26
C TYR A 26 28.99 18.25 -32.97
N PHE A 27 30.31 18.29 -32.72
CA PHE A 27 30.97 17.60 -31.60
C PHE A 27 31.99 18.55 -30.91
N PRO A 28 31.53 19.59 -30.22
CA PRO A 28 32.42 20.54 -29.58
C PRO A 28 32.97 19.98 -28.27
N LEU A 29 34.25 20.24 -28.02
CA LEU A 29 34.92 19.90 -26.77
C LEU A 29 35.24 21.17 -25.99
N TYR A 30 34.74 21.25 -24.76
CA TYR A 30 35.05 22.30 -23.79
C TYR A 30 35.75 21.69 -22.58
N THR A 31 37.02 22.04 -22.35
CA THR A 31 37.78 21.56 -21.19
C THR A 31 38.14 22.71 -20.26
N ASP A 32 37.88 22.55 -18.96
CA ASP A 32 38.17 23.51 -17.90
C ASP A 32 37.62 24.95 -18.13
N PRO A 33 36.42 25.18 -18.72
CA PRO A 33 35.89 26.52 -18.83
C PRO A 33 35.46 27.04 -17.44
N ARG A 34 35.73 28.31 -17.11
CA ARG A 34 35.10 28.90 -15.92
C ARG A 34 33.60 29.08 -16.12
N GLN A 35 33.19 29.53 -17.30
CA GLN A 35 31.79 29.70 -17.66
C GLN A 35 31.59 29.35 -19.13
N CYS A 36 30.60 28.51 -19.45
CA CYS A 36 30.23 28.18 -20.83
C CYS A 36 28.72 28.32 -21.04
N PHE A 37 28.36 29.05 -22.09
CA PHE A 37 26.99 29.38 -22.51
C PHE A 37 26.77 29.02 -23.99
N PRO A 38 26.76 27.72 -24.35
CA PRO A 38 26.47 27.30 -25.72
C PRO A 38 24.96 27.27 -25.99
N LEU A 39 24.57 27.79 -27.15
CA LEU A 39 23.23 27.77 -27.70
C LEU A 39 23.24 27.02 -29.03
N TYR A 40 22.44 25.96 -29.12
CA TYR A 40 22.26 25.15 -30.32
C TYR A 40 20.80 25.26 -30.78
N THR A 41 20.59 25.73 -32.01
CA THR A 41 19.25 25.82 -32.62
C THR A 41 19.18 24.94 -33.86
N ASP A 42 18.14 24.11 -33.93
CA ASP A 42 17.86 23.21 -35.05
C ASP A 42 19.00 22.24 -35.48
N PRO A 43 19.84 21.71 -34.56
CA PRO A 43 20.88 20.78 -34.97
C PRO A 43 20.25 19.44 -35.39
N ARG A 44 20.73 18.82 -36.47
CA ARG A 44 20.32 17.43 -36.76
C ARG A 44 20.93 16.45 -35.76
N GLN A 45 22.18 16.67 -35.37
CA GLN A 45 22.93 15.83 -34.44
C GLN A 45 23.92 16.69 -33.65
N CYS A 46 23.79 16.72 -32.32
CA CYS A 46 24.69 17.44 -31.42
C CYS A 46 25.19 16.55 -30.28
N PHE A 47 26.52 16.49 -30.15
CA PHE A 47 27.23 15.66 -29.16
C PHE A 47 28.32 16.49 -28.45
N PRO A 48 27.96 17.53 -27.70
CA PRO A 48 28.96 18.33 -27.00
C PRO A 48 29.50 17.62 -25.78
N LEU A 49 30.81 17.78 -25.55
CA LEU A 49 31.52 17.27 -24.39
C LEU A 49 32.02 18.44 -23.54
N TYR A 50 31.60 18.45 -22.28
CA TYR A 50 32.03 19.42 -21.26
C TYR A 50 32.77 18.69 -20.16
N THR A 51 34.07 18.99 -20.00
CA THR A 51 34.89 18.42 -18.92
C THR A 51 35.33 19.53 -17.95
N ASP A 52 35.08 19.32 -16.66
CA ASP A 52 35.46 20.21 -15.56
C ASP A 52 34.97 21.69 -15.66
N PRO A 53 33.77 22.00 -16.20
CA PRO A 53 33.32 23.39 -16.20
C PRO A 53 32.94 23.84 -14.77
N ARG A 54 33.31 25.06 -14.38
CA ARG A 54 32.78 25.60 -13.10
C ARG A 54 31.28 25.90 -13.19
N GLN A 55 30.85 26.47 -14.31
CA GLN A 55 29.44 26.78 -14.58
C GLN A 55 29.14 26.51 -16.04
N CYS A 56 28.16 25.66 -16.31
CA CYS A 56 27.69 25.35 -17.66
C CYS A 56 26.21 25.65 -17.76
N PHE A 57 25.85 26.49 -18.75
CA PHE A 57 24.48 26.83 -19.09
C PHE A 57 24.26 26.53 -20.58
N SER A 58 23.66 25.41 -20.88
CA SER A 58 23.48 24.95 -22.27
C SER A 58 22.03 25.01 -22.69
N LEU A 59 21.78 25.50 -23.91
CA LEU A 59 20.44 25.62 -24.47
C LEU A 59 20.40 24.86 -25.80
N TYR A 60 19.45 23.95 -25.92
CA TYR A 60 19.19 23.16 -27.13
C TYR A 60 17.74 23.37 -27.53
N THR A 61 17.50 23.95 -28.71
CA THR A 61 16.17 24.14 -29.27
C THR A 61 16.03 23.31 -30.54
N ASP A 62 14.96 22.51 -30.62
CA ASP A 62 14.60 21.69 -31.77
C ASP A 62 15.67 20.71 -32.31
N PRO A 63 16.55 20.09 -31.47
CA PRO A 63 17.51 19.13 -31.98
C PRO A 63 16.80 17.84 -32.41
N ARG A 64 17.17 17.25 -33.55
CA ARG A 64 16.67 15.90 -33.88
C ARG A 64 17.27 14.84 -32.95
N GLN A 65 18.56 14.98 -32.62
CA GLN A 65 19.31 14.04 -31.82
C GLN A 65 20.34 14.80 -30.97
N CYS A 66 20.23 14.69 -29.66
CA CYS A 66 21.04 15.44 -28.71
C CYS A 66 21.61 14.50 -27.63
N PHE A 67 22.93 14.42 -27.54
CA PHE A 67 23.67 13.52 -26.64
C PHE A 67 24.83 14.28 -25.97
N PRO A 68 24.56 15.27 -25.11
CA PRO A 68 25.60 16.00 -24.43
C PRO A 68 26.17 15.19 -23.27
N LEU A 69 27.48 15.29 -23.08
CA LEU A 69 28.20 14.66 -21.98
C LEU A 69 28.80 15.75 -21.09
N TYR A 70 28.43 15.72 -19.81
CA TYR A 70 28.98 16.61 -18.77
C TYR A 70 29.73 15.76 -17.76
N THR A 71 31.05 15.97 -17.66
CA THR A 71 31.91 15.32 -16.67
C THR A 71 32.43 16.34 -15.67
N ASP A 72 32.22 16.09 -14.38
CA ASP A 72 32.71 16.91 -13.26
C ASP A 72 32.32 18.41 -13.27
N PRO A 73 31.14 18.84 -13.77
CA PRO A 73 30.78 20.25 -13.68
C PRO A 73 30.46 20.63 -12.21
N ARG A 74 30.90 21.80 -11.74
CA ARG A 74 30.44 22.26 -10.41
C ARG A 74 28.96 22.65 -10.40
N GLN A 75 28.49 23.28 -11.47
CA GLN A 75 27.08 23.65 -11.65
C GLN A 75 26.72 23.46 -13.12
N CYS A 76 25.69 22.66 -13.37
CA CYS A 76 25.17 22.44 -14.71
C CYS A 76 23.68 22.78 -14.77
N PHE A 77 23.35 23.72 -15.64
CA PHE A 77 21.99 24.00 -16.08
C PHE A 77 21.90 23.73 -17.58
N SER A 78 20.93 22.94 -17.99
CA SER A 78 20.73 22.62 -19.39
C SER A 78 19.25 22.64 -19.72
N ARG A 79 18.86 23.35 -20.77
CA ARG A 79 17.49 23.36 -21.24
C ARG A 79 17.41 22.72 -22.61
N TYR A 80 16.48 21.78 -22.75
CA TYR A 80 16.15 21.12 -24.00
C TYR A 80 14.70 21.43 -24.31
N THR A 81 14.45 22.12 -25.43
CA THR A 81 13.10 22.39 -25.93
C THR A 81 12.89 21.63 -27.23
N ASP A 82 11.82 20.85 -27.31
CA ASP A 82 11.39 20.11 -28.49
C ASP A 82 12.42 19.16 -29.13
N PRO A 83 13.31 18.47 -28.38
CA PRO A 83 14.20 17.50 -28.98
C PRO A 83 13.40 16.27 -29.44
N ARG A 84 13.68 15.71 -30.62
CA ARG A 84 13.09 14.39 -30.97
C ARG A 84 13.67 13.26 -30.13
N GLN A 85 14.96 13.32 -29.85
CA GLN A 85 15.70 12.31 -29.10
C GLN A 85 16.75 13.01 -28.23
N CYS A 86 16.66 12.84 -26.91
CA CYS A 86 17.55 13.47 -25.95
C CYS A 86 18.10 12.43 -24.96
N PHE A 87 19.42 12.28 -24.96
CA PHE A 87 20.16 11.31 -24.13
C PHE A 87 21.38 11.97 -23.47
N PRO A 88 21.18 12.92 -22.55
CA PRO A 88 22.28 13.58 -21.88
C PRO A 88 22.84 12.70 -20.77
N LEU A 89 24.17 12.73 -20.62
CA LEU A 89 24.89 12.02 -19.59
C LEU A 89 25.57 13.04 -18.66
N TYR A 90 25.29 12.94 -17.37
CA TYR A 90 25.91 13.74 -16.33
C TYR A 90 26.67 12.81 -15.38
N THR A 91 27.99 12.95 -15.34
CA THR A 91 28.85 12.19 -14.43
C THR A 91 29.49 13.12 -13.40
N GLU A 92 29.24 12.84 -12.13
CA GLU A 92 29.79 13.57 -10.97
C GLU A 92 29.57 15.10 -10.97
N PRO A 93 28.44 15.66 -11.47
CA PRO A 93 28.22 17.10 -11.34
C PRO A 93 27.90 17.43 -9.88
N ARG A 94 28.50 18.48 -9.30
CA ARG A 94 28.15 18.84 -7.89
C ARG A 94 26.67 19.24 -7.74
N GLN A 95 26.13 19.91 -8.75
CA GLN A 95 24.73 20.34 -8.83
C GLN A 95 24.27 20.28 -10.29
N CYS A 96 23.14 19.62 -10.57
CA CYS A 96 22.53 19.57 -11.90
C CYS A 96 21.03 19.89 -11.87
N PHE A 97 20.63 20.81 -12.77
CA PHE A 97 19.26 21.31 -12.91
C PHE A 97 18.85 21.32 -14.39
N PRO A 98 18.65 20.16 -15.03
CA PRO A 98 18.21 20.11 -16.41
C PRO A 98 16.70 20.28 -16.54
N LEU A 99 16.29 20.99 -17.59
CA LEU A 99 14.88 21.22 -17.96
C LEU A 99 14.63 20.62 -19.33
N TYR A 100 13.63 19.75 -19.43
CA TYR A 100 13.17 19.13 -20.67
C TYR A 100 11.72 19.54 -20.93
N THR A 101 11.48 20.24 -22.04
CA THR A 101 10.14 20.65 -22.48
C THR A 101 9.81 19.98 -23.81
N GLU A 102 8.72 19.22 -23.84
CA GLU A 102 8.17 18.55 -25.03
C GLU A 102 9.16 17.65 -25.81
N PRO A 103 10.11 16.91 -25.17
CA PRO A 103 10.95 15.99 -25.90
C PRO A 103 10.13 14.78 -26.36
N GLN A 104 10.27 14.32 -27.61
CA GLN A 104 9.53 13.12 -28.07
C GLN A 104 10.00 11.85 -27.33
N GLN A 105 11.30 11.76 -27.05
CA GLN A 105 11.93 10.69 -26.29
C GLN A 105 13.07 11.25 -25.43
N CYS A 106 13.03 10.99 -24.12
CA CYS A 106 13.99 11.53 -23.16
C CYS A 106 14.56 10.42 -22.25
N PHE A 107 15.88 10.22 -22.33
CA PHE A 107 16.61 9.16 -21.61
C PHE A 107 17.91 9.69 -20.97
N PRO A 108 17.82 10.58 -19.97
CA PRO A 108 19.00 11.11 -19.31
C PRO A 108 19.58 10.11 -18.30
N LEU A 109 20.90 10.14 -18.15
CA LEU A 109 21.62 9.35 -17.15
C LEU A 109 22.37 10.29 -16.20
N TYR A 110 22.16 10.09 -14.91
CA TYR A 110 22.82 10.82 -13.84
C TYR A 110 23.61 9.84 -12.96
N THR A 111 24.94 9.98 -12.93
CA THR A 111 25.82 9.16 -12.08
C THR A 111 26.49 10.03 -11.02
N ASP A 112 26.20 9.73 -9.76
CA ASP A 112 26.79 10.35 -8.57
C ASP A 112 26.72 11.90 -8.45
N PRO A 113 25.64 12.59 -8.85
CA PRO A 113 25.50 14.01 -8.54
C PRO A 113 25.08 14.21 -7.08
N PRO A 114 25.81 14.98 -6.24
CA PRO A 114 25.39 15.32 -4.88
C PRO A 114 23.98 15.89 -4.76
N LEU A 115 23.54 16.68 -5.76
CA LEU A 115 22.26 17.37 -5.81
C LEU A 115 21.71 17.35 -7.25
N CYS A 116 20.57 16.68 -7.47
CA CYS A 116 19.97 16.50 -8.80
C CYS A 116 18.47 16.88 -8.79
N PHE A 117 18.10 17.86 -9.62
CA PHE A 117 16.74 18.41 -9.72
C PHE A 117 16.31 18.58 -11.19
N PRO A 118 16.05 17.49 -11.92
CA PRO A 118 15.58 17.57 -13.29
C PRO A 118 14.06 17.82 -13.35
N LEU A 119 13.64 18.60 -14.35
CA LEU A 119 12.23 18.87 -14.64
C LEU A 119 11.88 18.37 -16.04
N TYR A 120 10.86 17.53 -16.13
CA TYR A 120 10.32 16.99 -17.38
C TYR A 120 8.88 17.46 -17.55
N THR A 121 8.61 18.13 -18.67
CA THR A 121 7.29 18.67 -19.02
C THR A 121 6.87 18.11 -20.37
N ASP A 122 5.71 17.46 -20.42
CA ASP A 122 5.07 16.92 -21.63
C ASP A 122 5.87 15.93 -22.50
N PRO A 123 6.76 15.05 -21.97
CA PRO A 123 7.40 14.04 -22.81
C PRO A 123 6.44 12.88 -23.14
N PRO A 124 6.29 12.45 -24.41
CA PRO A 124 5.57 11.22 -24.72
C PRO A 124 6.21 9.96 -24.11
N LEU A 125 7.54 9.93 -24.02
CA LEU A 125 8.30 8.83 -23.40
C LEU A 125 9.47 9.38 -22.59
N CYS A 126 9.49 9.08 -21.28
CA CYS A 126 10.51 9.52 -20.33
C CYS A 126 11.05 8.34 -19.52
N PHE A 127 12.36 8.07 -19.64
CA PHE A 127 13.06 7.00 -18.92
C PHE A 127 14.41 7.52 -18.41
N PRO A 128 14.43 8.28 -17.32
CA PRO A 128 15.68 8.72 -16.72
C PRO A 128 16.25 7.65 -15.78
N LEU A 129 17.58 7.57 -15.72
CA LEU A 129 18.31 6.68 -14.83
C LEU A 129 19.16 7.51 -13.85
N TYR A 130 18.98 7.24 -12.56
CA TYR A 130 19.70 7.86 -11.46
C TYR A 130 20.48 6.80 -10.70
N THR A 131 21.81 6.91 -10.71
CA THR A 131 22.68 5.98 -9.98
C THR A 131 23.50 6.74 -8.93
N GLY A 132 23.24 6.47 -7.65
CA GLY A 132 24.00 7.04 -6.52
C GLY A 132 23.83 8.53 -6.18
N PRO A 133 22.82 9.32 -6.64
CA PRO A 133 22.70 10.70 -6.18
C PRO A 133 22.31 10.78 -4.69
N PRO A 134 23.11 11.43 -3.82
CA PRO A 134 22.77 11.68 -2.42
C PRO A 134 21.39 12.30 -2.20
N LEU A 135 21.00 13.26 -3.05
CA LEU A 135 19.75 14.02 -2.97
C LEU A 135 19.15 14.16 -4.38
N CYS A 136 18.03 13.47 -4.63
CA CYS A 136 17.37 13.41 -5.93
C CYS A 136 15.91 13.86 -5.83
N PHE A 137 15.55 14.92 -6.57
CA PHE A 137 14.23 15.55 -6.58
C PHE A 137 13.74 15.84 -8.01
N PRO A 138 13.44 14.81 -8.81
CA PRO A 138 12.92 15.00 -10.16
C PRO A 138 11.43 15.32 -10.13
N LEU A 139 11.02 16.20 -11.04
CA LEU A 139 9.61 16.53 -11.27
C LEU A 139 9.21 16.11 -12.69
N TYR A 140 8.11 15.37 -12.78
CA TYR A 140 7.49 14.98 -14.04
C TYR A 140 6.08 15.54 -14.09
N SER A 141 5.81 16.44 -15.03
CA SER A 141 4.47 16.94 -15.32
C SER A 141 4.02 16.48 -16.70
N ASP A 142 2.88 15.81 -16.73
CA ASP A 142 2.21 15.34 -17.95
C ASP A 142 3.03 14.43 -18.89
N PRO A 143 3.95 13.54 -18.41
CA PRO A 143 4.58 12.59 -19.31
C PRO A 143 3.55 11.51 -19.72
N ARG A 144 3.43 11.18 -21.02
CA ARG A 144 2.48 10.11 -21.42
C ARG A 144 2.87 8.74 -20.87
N GLN A 145 4.17 8.44 -20.89
CA GLN A 145 4.75 7.24 -20.30
C GLN A 145 6.03 7.57 -19.53
N CYS A 146 6.04 7.28 -18.24
CA CYS A 146 7.11 7.62 -17.31
C CYS A 146 7.65 6.38 -16.61
N PHE A 147 8.93 6.09 -16.82
CA PHE A 147 9.61 4.88 -16.37
C PHE A 147 11.00 5.20 -15.77
N PRO A 148 11.09 5.98 -14.67
CA PRO A 148 12.37 6.30 -14.09
C PRO A 148 12.93 5.15 -13.26
N LEU A 149 14.25 5.02 -13.25
CA LEU A 149 14.98 4.05 -12.45
C LEU A 149 15.90 4.78 -11.47
N TYR A 150 15.77 4.46 -10.19
CA TYR A 150 16.59 4.98 -9.10
C TYR A 150 17.35 3.84 -8.44
N THR A 151 18.68 3.88 -8.48
CA THR A 151 19.54 2.89 -7.83
C THR A 151 20.42 3.55 -6.77
N ASP A 152 20.32 3.07 -5.53
CA ASP A 152 21.12 3.51 -4.38
C ASP A 152 21.07 5.01 -4.01
N PRO A 153 19.97 5.79 -4.19
CA PRO A 153 19.95 7.15 -3.69
C PRO A 153 19.73 7.15 -2.15
N PRO A 154 20.58 7.83 -1.36
CA PRO A 154 20.30 8.07 0.05
C PRO A 154 18.95 8.75 0.30
N LEU A 155 18.61 9.76 -0.49
CA LEU A 155 17.37 10.55 -0.33
C LEU A 155 16.71 10.78 -1.69
N CYS A 156 15.50 10.24 -1.89
CA CYS A 156 14.77 10.27 -3.16
C CYS A 156 13.34 10.81 -2.97
N PHE A 157 13.02 11.91 -3.64
CA PHE A 157 11.74 12.63 -3.54
C PHE A 157 11.21 13.01 -4.93
N PRO A 158 10.81 12.05 -5.77
CA PRO A 158 10.25 12.33 -7.08
C PRO A 158 8.79 12.76 -6.98
N LEU A 159 8.39 13.69 -7.84
CA LEU A 159 7.02 14.17 -7.98
C LEU A 159 6.50 13.84 -9.38
N TYR A 160 5.38 13.13 -9.45
CA TYR A 160 4.68 12.79 -10.68
C TYR A 160 3.31 13.43 -10.69
N ILE A 161 3.05 14.27 -11.70
CA ILE A 161 1.80 15.00 -11.88
C ILE A 161 1.18 14.58 -13.22
N ASP A 162 -0.04 14.06 -13.15
CA ASP A 162 -0.88 13.71 -14.31
C ASP A 162 -0.29 12.72 -15.36
N PRO A 163 0.57 11.73 -15.01
CA PRO A 163 1.02 10.77 -16.02
C PRO A 163 -0.06 9.71 -16.31
N PRO A 164 -0.44 9.46 -17.58
CA PRO A 164 -1.31 8.34 -17.92
C PRO A 164 -0.72 6.98 -17.52
N LEU A 165 0.59 6.78 -17.73
CA LEU A 165 1.32 5.56 -17.41
C LEU A 165 2.56 5.89 -16.57
N CYS A 166 2.60 5.46 -15.30
CA CYS A 166 3.70 5.72 -14.37
C CYS A 166 4.21 4.43 -13.71
N PHE A 167 5.46 4.07 -14.02
CA PHE A 167 6.09 2.81 -13.62
C PHE A 167 7.54 3.04 -13.13
N PRO A 168 7.73 3.74 -12.00
CA PRO A 168 9.06 3.97 -11.46
C PRO A 168 9.59 2.72 -10.72
N LEU A 169 10.91 2.52 -10.80
CA LEU A 169 11.61 1.47 -10.07
C LEU A 169 12.62 2.09 -9.11
N TYR A 170 12.55 1.70 -7.84
CA TYR A 170 13.45 2.11 -6.78
C TYR A 170 14.17 0.89 -6.23
N THR A 171 15.49 0.86 -6.35
CA THR A 171 16.34 -0.20 -5.78
C THR A 171 17.28 0.38 -4.74
N ASP A 172 17.20 -0.16 -3.51
CA ASP A 172 18.09 0.18 -2.39
C ASP A 172 18.15 1.67 -1.94
N PRO A 173 17.08 2.49 -2.03
CA PRO A 173 17.15 3.85 -1.48
C PRO A 173 17.15 3.82 0.05
N ARG A 174 17.89 4.75 0.71
CA ARG A 174 17.82 4.83 2.18
C ARG A 174 16.52 5.46 2.65
N GLN A 175 16.08 6.56 2.03
CA GLN A 175 14.76 7.12 2.27
C GLN A 175 14.09 7.49 0.95
N CYS A 176 12.88 7.00 0.75
CA CYS A 176 12.13 7.13 -0.49
C CYS A 176 10.74 7.72 -0.19
N PHE A 177 10.47 8.91 -0.73
CA PHE A 177 9.23 9.68 -0.52
C PHE A 177 8.66 10.18 -1.85
N PRO A 178 8.20 9.29 -2.74
CA PRO A 178 7.60 9.70 -3.99
C PRO A 178 6.16 10.20 -3.78
N LEU A 179 5.77 11.21 -4.56
CA LEU A 179 4.42 11.75 -4.61
C LEU A 179 3.84 11.54 -6.01
N TYR A 180 2.67 10.92 -6.07
CA TYR A 180 1.91 10.70 -7.29
C TYR A 180 0.57 11.42 -7.19
N THR A 181 0.32 12.36 -8.10
CA THR A 181 -0.94 13.09 -8.18
C THR A 181 -1.61 12.80 -9.52
N ASP A 182 -2.84 12.27 -9.46
CA ASP A 182 -3.71 12.03 -10.62
C ASP A 182 -3.18 11.11 -11.76
N PRO A 183 -2.36 10.06 -11.51
CA PRO A 183 -1.98 9.14 -12.59
C PRO A 183 -3.17 8.24 -13.00
N LEU A 184 -3.30 7.93 -14.29
CA LEU A 184 -4.32 6.96 -14.74
C LEU A 184 -3.95 5.53 -14.31
N LEU A 185 -2.72 5.11 -14.58
CA LEU A 185 -2.18 3.81 -14.17
C LEU A 185 -0.83 4.00 -13.45
N CYS A 186 -0.77 3.60 -12.18
CA CYS A 186 0.39 3.77 -11.32
C CYS A 186 0.87 2.42 -10.77
N PHE A 187 2.08 2.01 -11.17
CA PHE A 187 2.70 0.72 -10.84
C PHE A 187 4.17 0.90 -10.39
N PRO A 188 4.42 1.53 -9.23
CA PRO A 188 5.77 1.67 -8.73
C PRO A 188 6.26 0.38 -8.06
N LEU A 189 7.53 0.06 -8.27
CA LEU A 189 8.22 -1.07 -7.66
C LEU A 189 9.32 -0.56 -6.72
N TYR A 190 9.27 -1.00 -5.47
CA TYR A 190 10.26 -0.69 -4.45
C TYR A 190 10.93 -1.98 -3.98
N THR A 191 12.24 -2.09 -4.18
CA THR A 191 13.04 -3.22 -3.71
C THR A 191 14.07 -2.74 -2.70
N ASP A 192 14.00 -3.30 -1.49
CA ASP A 192 14.94 -3.04 -0.39
C ASP A 192 15.10 -1.57 0.07
N PRO A 193 14.08 -0.68 0.01
CA PRO A 193 14.24 0.66 0.57
C PRO A 193 14.30 0.59 2.10
N ARG A 194 15.25 1.28 2.75
CA ARG A 194 15.34 1.27 4.24
C ARG A 194 14.10 1.90 4.90
N GLN A 195 13.59 2.96 4.29
CA GLN A 195 12.42 3.72 4.70
C GLN A 195 11.63 4.15 3.46
N CYS A 196 10.37 3.73 3.36
CA CYS A 196 9.52 3.98 2.19
C CYS A 196 8.18 4.61 2.61
N PHE A 197 7.94 5.83 2.13
CA PHE A 197 6.78 6.67 2.48
C PHE A 197 6.16 7.30 1.22
N PRO A 198 5.58 6.51 0.30
CA PRO A 198 4.96 7.04 -0.89
C PRO A 198 3.57 7.61 -0.59
N LEU A 199 3.22 8.68 -1.28
CA LEU A 199 1.89 9.30 -1.23
C LEU A 199 1.24 9.22 -2.61
N TYR A 200 0.03 8.66 -2.65
CA TYR A 200 -0.79 8.55 -3.85
C TYR A 200 -2.08 9.35 -3.64
N THR A 201 -2.29 10.37 -4.46
CA THR A 201 -3.52 11.16 -4.46
C THR A 201 -4.24 10.99 -5.78
N ASP A 202 -5.47 10.51 -5.72
CA ASP A 202 -6.38 10.35 -6.87
C ASP A 202 -5.87 9.48 -8.06
N PRO A 203 -5.03 8.43 -7.88
CA PRO A 203 -4.69 7.57 -9.00
C PRO A 203 -5.91 6.73 -9.41
N ARG A 204 -6.22 6.65 -10.72
CA ARG A 204 -7.38 5.86 -11.18
C ARG A 204 -7.22 4.37 -10.90
N GLN A 205 -6.03 3.82 -11.13
CA GLN A 205 -5.65 2.49 -10.71
C GLN A 205 -4.24 2.47 -10.13
N CYS A 206 -4.09 1.95 -8.91
CA CYS A 206 -2.85 1.98 -8.15
C CYS A 206 -2.46 0.57 -7.71
N PHE A 207 -1.29 0.11 -8.17
CA PHE A 207 -0.77 -1.25 -7.95
C PHE A 207 0.72 -1.24 -7.56
N PRO A 208 1.08 -0.66 -6.40
CA PRO A 208 2.47 -0.63 -5.98
C PRO A 208 2.91 -2.01 -5.44
N LEU A 209 4.19 -2.33 -5.65
CA LEU A 209 4.83 -3.52 -5.11
C LEU A 209 6.00 -3.11 -4.21
N TYR A 210 5.99 -3.61 -2.98
CA TYR A 210 7.04 -3.40 -1.99
C TYR A 210 7.67 -4.74 -1.62
N THR A 211 8.98 -4.88 -1.82
CA THR A 211 9.74 -6.08 -1.45
C THR A 211 10.81 -5.72 -0.43
N ASP A 212 10.77 -6.39 0.72
CA ASP A 212 11.78 -6.30 1.79
C ASP A 212 12.05 -4.91 2.45
N PRO A 213 11.10 -3.94 2.52
CA PRO A 213 11.39 -2.69 3.23
C PRO A 213 11.38 -2.90 4.76
N PRO A 214 12.40 -2.44 5.51
CA PRO A 214 12.35 -2.47 6.97
C PRO A 214 11.21 -1.61 7.57
N LEU A 215 10.90 -0.47 6.95
CA LEU A 215 9.83 0.43 7.36
C LEU A 215 9.06 0.91 6.11
N CYS A 216 7.76 0.61 6.06
CA CYS A 216 6.88 0.94 4.93
C CYS A 216 5.58 1.59 5.41
N PHE A 217 5.34 2.83 4.99
CA PHE A 217 4.18 3.66 5.38
C PHE A 217 3.61 4.39 4.16
N PRO A 218 2.93 3.69 3.24
CA PRO A 218 2.29 4.32 2.11
C PRO A 218 0.95 4.94 2.51
N LEU A 219 0.61 6.06 1.88
CA LEU A 219 -0.68 6.74 2.03
C LEU A 219 -1.39 6.78 0.68
N TYR A 220 -2.64 6.31 0.66
CA TYR A 220 -3.52 6.31 -0.51
C TYR A 220 -4.74 7.16 -0.19
N THR A 221 -4.97 8.22 -0.98
CA THR A 221 -6.15 9.07 -0.88
C THR A 221 -6.96 9.00 -2.16
N ASP A 222 -8.24 8.63 -2.04
CA ASP A 222 -9.25 8.64 -3.10
C ASP A 222 -8.96 7.77 -4.38
N PRO A 223 -8.22 6.64 -4.34
CA PRO A 223 -8.08 5.81 -5.54
C PRO A 223 -9.37 5.00 -5.82
N PRO A 224 -9.94 5.02 -7.03
CA PRO A 224 -11.04 4.12 -7.37
C PRO A 224 -10.68 2.64 -7.23
N LEU A 225 -9.46 2.26 -7.65
CA LEU A 225 -8.94 0.90 -7.60
C LEU A 225 -7.54 0.89 -6.95
N CYS A 226 -7.40 0.22 -5.80
CA CYS A 226 -6.14 0.15 -5.04
C CYS A 226 -5.78 -1.28 -4.66
N PHE A 227 -4.66 -1.78 -5.19
CA PHE A 227 -4.20 -3.16 -5.07
C PHE A 227 -2.69 -3.22 -4.77
N PRO A 228 -2.24 -2.77 -3.58
CA PRO A 228 -0.84 -2.86 -3.21
C PRO A 228 -0.46 -4.28 -2.79
N LEU A 229 0.78 -4.67 -3.11
CA LEU A 229 1.39 -5.92 -2.70
C LEU A 229 2.61 -5.64 -1.82
N TYR A 230 2.63 -6.23 -0.65
CA TYR A 230 3.74 -6.15 0.30
C TYR A 230 4.30 -7.54 0.55
N THR A 231 5.57 -7.74 0.24
CA THR A 231 6.30 -8.99 0.49
C THR A 231 7.43 -8.72 1.46
N ASP A 232 7.40 -9.39 2.62
CA ASP A 232 8.44 -9.35 3.65
C ASP A 232 8.79 -7.95 4.24
N PRO A 233 7.88 -6.96 4.36
CA PRO A 233 8.23 -5.71 5.04
C PRO A 233 8.34 -5.94 6.54
N ARG A 234 9.41 -5.48 7.21
CA ARG A 234 9.56 -5.72 8.67
C ARG A 234 8.48 -5.04 9.50
N GLN A 235 8.16 -3.78 9.16
CA GLN A 235 7.03 -3.05 9.74
C GLN A 235 6.27 -2.33 8.63
N CYS A 236 4.96 -2.61 8.54
CA CYS A 236 4.10 -2.13 7.47
C CYS A 236 2.85 -1.43 8.04
N PHE A 237 2.70 -0.14 7.74
CA PHE A 237 1.63 0.71 8.26
C PHE A 237 0.99 1.55 7.14
N PRO A 238 0.27 0.91 6.20
CA PRO A 238 -0.40 1.63 5.12
C PRO A 238 -1.68 2.29 5.62
N LEU A 239 -1.95 3.48 5.09
CA LEU A 239 -3.18 4.23 5.33
C LEU A 239 -3.96 4.38 4.02
N TYR A 240 -5.21 3.97 4.05
CA TYR A 240 -6.15 4.09 2.93
C TYR A 240 -7.31 4.98 3.34
N THR A 241 -7.49 6.10 2.65
CA THR A 241 -8.61 7.02 2.86
C THR A 241 -9.46 7.07 1.60
N ASP A 242 -10.73 6.69 1.73
CA ASP A 242 -11.74 6.74 0.67
C ASP A 242 -11.43 5.97 -0.63
N PRO A 243 -10.70 4.82 -0.65
CA PRO A 243 -10.58 4.05 -1.89
C PRO A 243 -11.90 3.35 -2.23
N SER A 244 -12.38 3.43 -3.47
CA SER A 244 -13.67 2.81 -3.83
C SER A 244 -13.63 1.27 -3.74
N LEU A 245 -12.55 0.64 -4.23
CA LEU A 245 -12.25 -0.77 -4.08
C LEU A 245 -10.79 -0.95 -3.64
N CYS A 246 -10.60 -1.58 -2.47
CA CYS A 246 -9.30 -1.78 -1.87
C CYS A 246 -9.02 -3.27 -1.63
N PHE A 247 -7.98 -3.81 -2.26
CA PHE A 247 -7.54 -5.21 -2.14
C PHE A 247 -6.02 -5.27 -1.93
N PRO A 248 -5.53 -5.00 -0.71
CA PRO A 248 -4.11 -5.12 -0.41
C PRO A 248 -3.75 -6.57 -0.05
N LEU A 249 -2.57 -7.01 -0.48
CA LEU A 249 -2.00 -8.31 -0.15
C LEU A 249 -0.73 -8.13 0.68
N TYR A 250 -0.68 -8.77 1.84
CA TYR A 250 0.45 -8.79 2.74
C TYR A 250 0.96 -10.21 2.90
N THR A 251 2.21 -10.47 2.51
CA THR A 251 2.86 -11.76 2.70
C THR A 251 4.06 -11.62 3.63
N ASP A 252 4.04 -12.37 4.74
CA ASP A 252 5.12 -12.47 5.71
C ASP A 252 5.60 -11.16 6.42
N PRO A 253 4.75 -10.12 6.67
CA PRO A 253 5.21 -8.98 7.45
C PRO A 253 5.26 -9.32 8.96
N PRO A 254 6.42 -9.21 9.65
CA PRO A 254 6.53 -9.40 11.10
C PRO A 254 5.54 -8.55 11.91
N LEU A 255 5.32 -7.30 11.49
CA LEU A 255 4.43 -6.32 12.13
C LEU A 255 3.60 -5.60 11.07
N CYS A 256 2.29 -5.77 11.09
CA CYS A 256 1.37 -5.19 10.10
C CYS A 256 0.19 -4.45 10.76
N PHE A 257 0.05 -3.16 10.48
CA PHE A 257 -0.95 -2.26 11.08
C PHE A 257 -1.59 -1.35 10.00
N PRO A 258 -2.40 -1.90 9.10
CA PRO A 258 -3.08 -1.09 8.10
C PRO A 258 -4.30 -0.38 8.68
N LEU A 259 -4.53 0.85 8.22
CA LEU A 259 -5.71 1.65 8.56
C LEU A 259 -6.53 1.91 7.30
N TYR A 260 -7.81 1.56 7.35
CA TYR A 260 -8.78 1.79 6.30
C TYR A 260 -9.87 2.72 6.81
N THR A 261 -10.03 3.89 6.19
CA THR A 261 -11.09 4.84 6.51
C THR A 261 -12.02 5.01 5.31
N ASP A 262 -13.29 4.73 5.52
CA ASP A 262 -14.38 4.92 4.54
C ASP A 262 -14.25 4.18 3.18
N PRO A 263 -13.60 2.99 3.05
CA PRO A 263 -13.65 2.27 1.77
C PRO A 263 -15.03 1.62 1.56
N PRO A 264 -15.75 1.88 0.44
CA PRO A 264 -16.99 1.21 0.11
C PRO A 264 -16.87 -0.33 0.08
N LEU A 265 -15.75 -0.82 -0.45
CA LEU A 265 -15.43 -2.24 -0.62
C LEU A 265 -13.97 -2.52 -0.21
N CYS A 266 -13.77 -3.31 0.85
CA CYS A 266 -12.44 -3.63 1.38
C CYS A 266 -12.20 -5.14 1.53
N PHE A 267 -11.14 -5.65 0.90
CA PHE A 267 -10.81 -7.08 0.80
C PHE A 267 -9.30 -7.35 1.03
N PRO A 268 -8.76 -7.07 2.23
CA PRO A 268 -7.35 -7.31 2.47
C PRO A 268 -7.06 -8.79 2.72
N LEU A 269 -5.92 -9.26 2.21
CA LEU A 269 -5.41 -10.60 2.42
C LEU A 269 -4.09 -10.53 3.19
N TYR A 270 -4.03 -11.23 4.31
CA TYR A 270 -2.85 -11.37 5.13
C TYR A 270 -2.43 -12.84 5.19
N THR A 271 -1.21 -13.14 4.73
CA THR A 271 -0.63 -14.48 4.80
C THR A 271 0.60 -14.47 5.69
N ASP A 272 0.57 -15.30 6.73
CA ASP A 272 1.67 -15.51 7.67
C ASP A 272 2.21 -14.27 8.44
N PRO A 273 1.42 -13.22 8.77
CA PRO A 273 1.93 -12.14 9.62
C PRO A 273 2.04 -12.62 11.09
N PRO A 274 3.22 -12.58 11.73
CA PRO A 274 3.37 -12.88 13.16
C PRO A 274 2.46 -12.05 14.06
N LEU A 275 2.31 -10.75 13.76
CA LEU A 275 1.55 -9.77 14.52
C LEU A 275 0.78 -8.84 13.58
N CYS A 276 -0.55 -8.94 13.57
CA CYS A 276 -1.44 -8.20 12.67
C CYS A 276 -2.54 -7.43 13.42
N PHE A 277 -2.64 -6.11 13.20
CA PHE A 277 -3.57 -5.20 13.87
C PHE A 277 -4.23 -4.22 12.88
N PRO A 278 -5.11 -4.71 11.98
CA PRO A 278 -5.78 -3.84 11.04
C PRO A 278 -6.94 -3.09 11.71
N LEU A 279 -7.12 -1.83 11.33
CA LEU A 279 -8.22 -0.98 11.77
C LEU A 279 -9.08 -0.61 10.56
N TYR A 280 -10.37 -0.89 10.66
CA TYR A 280 -11.38 -0.52 9.66
C TYR A 280 -12.39 0.43 10.29
N THR A 281 -12.53 1.64 9.73
CA THR A 281 -13.51 2.63 10.16
C THR A 281 -14.50 2.91 9.05
N ASP A 282 -15.78 2.75 9.35
CA ASP A 282 -16.91 3.05 8.48
C ASP A 282 -16.97 2.32 7.11
N PRO A 283 -16.41 1.10 6.89
CA PRO A 283 -16.61 0.42 5.61
C PRO A 283 -18.05 -0.11 5.47
N PRO A 284 -18.77 0.20 4.37
CA PRO A 284 -20.03 -0.45 4.07
C PRO A 284 -19.90 -1.98 3.97
N LEU A 285 -18.86 -2.49 3.30
CA LEU A 285 -18.62 -3.92 3.13
C LEU A 285 -17.13 -4.26 3.31
N CYS A 286 -16.82 -5.14 4.26
CA CYS A 286 -15.44 -5.61 4.49
C CYS A 286 -15.33 -7.15 4.57
N PHE A 287 -14.33 -7.70 3.86
CA PHE A 287 -14.07 -9.15 3.74
C PHE A 287 -12.56 -9.44 3.91
N PRO A 288 -11.99 -9.21 5.10
CA PRO A 288 -10.59 -9.51 5.33
C PRO A 288 -10.35 -11.01 5.48
N LEU A 289 -9.25 -11.50 4.91
CA LEU A 289 -8.79 -12.87 5.01
C LEU A 289 -7.44 -12.92 5.72
N TYR A 290 -7.36 -13.71 6.78
CA TYR A 290 -6.14 -13.95 7.54
C TYR A 290 -5.80 -15.45 7.47
N THR A 291 -4.62 -15.78 6.96
CA THR A 291 -4.12 -17.16 6.91
C THR A 291 -2.87 -17.30 7.77
N ASP A 292 -2.91 -18.28 8.68
CA ASP A 292 -1.82 -18.65 9.58
C ASP A 292 -1.22 -17.55 10.49
N PRO A 293 -1.97 -16.51 10.95
CA PRO A 293 -1.40 -15.53 11.86
C PRO A 293 -1.20 -16.14 13.27
N PRO A 294 0.00 -16.06 13.87
CA PRO A 294 0.19 -16.38 15.28
C PRO A 294 -0.66 -15.49 16.20
N LEU A 295 -0.70 -14.18 15.94
CA LEU A 295 -1.42 -13.20 16.76
C LEU A 295 -2.13 -12.17 15.87
N CYS A 296 -3.46 -12.09 15.93
CA CYS A 296 -4.24 -11.09 15.20
C CYS A 296 -5.28 -10.36 16.08
N PHE A 297 -5.35 -9.04 15.92
CA PHE A 297 -6.21 -8.12 16.69
C PHE A 297 -6.89 -7.10 15.75
N PRO A 298 -7.79 -7.53 14.86
CA PRO A 298 -8.49 -6.60 13.98
C PRO A 298 -9.56 -5.82 14.74
N LEU A 299 -9.68 -4.53 14.43
CA LEU A 299 -10.68 -3.62 14.98
C LEU A 299 -11.59 -3.12 13.85
N TYR A 300 -12.89 -3.30 14.02
CA TYR A 300 -13.92 -2.83 13.11
C TYR A 300 -14.82 -1.84 13.83
N THR A 301 -14.87 -0.60 13.34
CA THR A 301 -15.76 0.44 13.84
C THR A 301 -16.79 0.81 12.79
N ASP A 302 -18.07 0.74 13.15
CA ASP A 302 -19.21 1.15 12.33
C ASP A 302 -19.35 0.47 10.94
N PRO A 303 -18.95 -0.81 10.72
CA PRO A 303 -19.17 -1.43 9.41
C PRO A 303 -20.66 -1.77 9.19
N ARG A 304 -21.16 -1.60 7.96
CA ARG A 304 -22.53 -2.10 7.65
C ARG A 304 -22.56 -3.62 7.56
N GLN A 305 -21.62 -4.24 6.85
CA GLN A 305 -21.46 -5.70 6.86
C GLN A 305 -19.98 -6.11 6.93
N CYS A 306 -19.66 -6.98 7.89
CA CYS A 306 -18.33 -7.57 8.05
C CYS A 306 -18.34 -9.10 7.87
N PHE A 307 -17.45 -9.62 7.04
CA PHE A 307 -17.28 -11.05 6.76
C PHE A 307 -15.81 -11.47 6.86
N PRO A 308 -15.19 -11.36 8.05
CA PRO A 308 -13.79 -11.74 8.21
C PRO A 308 -13.62 -13.26 8.22
N LEU A 309 -12.59 -13.75 7.53
CA LEU A 309 -12.20 -15.15 7.50
C LEU A 309 -10.83 -15.32 8.14
N TYR A 310 -10.75 -16.21 9.12
CA TYR A 310 -9.51 -16.57 9.80
C TYR A 310 -9.24 -18.06 9.59
N THR A 311 -8.10 -18.40 8.99
CA THR A 311 -7.67 -19.79 8.81
C THR A 311 -6.41 -20.05 9.63
N ASP A 312 -6.47 -21.09 10.47
CA ASP A 312 -5.38 -21.55 11.32
C ASP A 312 -4.72 -20.49 12.25
N PRO A 313 -5.45 -19.50 12.82
CA PRO A 313 -4.83 -18.55 13.74
C PRO A 313 -4.44 -19.23 15.06
N ARG A 314 -3.28 -18.86 15.63
CA ARG A 314 -2.93 -19.32 17.00
C ARG A 314 -3.73 -18.55 18.06
N GLN A 315 -3.76 -17.22 17.98
CA GLN A 315 -4.65 -16.40 18.83
C GLN A 315 -5.30 -15.28 18.01
N CYS A 316 -6.64 -15.19 18.06
CA CYS A 316 -7.42 -14.12 17.47
C CYS A 316 -8.23 -13.34 18.51
N PHE A 317 -8.15 -12.01 18.47
CA PHE A 317 -8.88 -11.10 19.37
C PHE A 317 -9.58 -9.98 18.56
N PRO A 318 -10.57 -10.32 17.71
CA PRO A 318 -11.25 -9.32 16.91
C PRO A 318 -12.22 -8.50 17.77
N LEU A 319 -12.22 -7.18 17.58
CA LEU A 319 -13.11 -6.24 18.24
C LEU A 319 -14.04 -5.60 17.20
N TYR A 320 -15.34 -5.69 17.45
CA TYR A 320 -16.37 -5.07 16.62
C TYR A 320 -17.15 -4.05 17.45
N THR A 321 -17.24 -2.81 16.96
CA THR A 321 -17.98 -1.71 17.59
C THR A 321 -19.03 -1.15 16.63
N ASP A 322 -20.30 -1.20 17.04
CA ASP A 322 -21.48 -0.80 16.26
C ASP A 322 -21.65 -1.40 14.83
N PRO A 323 -21.30 -2.67 14.56
CA PRO A 323 -21.61 -3.30 13.28
C PRO A 323 -23.12 -3.54 13.12
N GLN A 324 -23.66 -3.28 11.92
CA GLN A 324 -25.05 -3.66 11.58
C GLN A 324 -25.16 -5.18 11.37
N GLN A 325 -24.26 -5.79 10.61
CA GLN A 325 -24.20 -7.24 10.42
C GLN A 325 -22.76 -7.75 10.46
N CYS A 326 -22.53 -8.87 11.16
CA CYS A 326 -21.21 -9.51 11.16
C CYS A 326 -21.28 -11.04 11.05
N PHE A 327 -20.47 -11.61 10.17
CA PHE A 327 -20.45 -13.04 9.86
C PHE A 327 -18.99 -13.55 9.83
N PRO A 328 -18.30 -13.60 10.99
CA PRO A 328 -16.93 -14.07 11.04
C PRO A 328 -16.87 -15.60 10.89
N LEU A 329 -15.95 -16.07 10.06
CA LEU A 329 -15.65 -17.50 9.87
C LEU A 329 -14.26 -17.81 10.43
N TYR A 330 -14.18 -18.80 11.30
CA TYR A 330 -12.92 -19.29 11.84
C TYR A 330 -12.73 -20.76 11.48
N THR A 331 -11.66 -21.07 10.76
CA THR A 331 -11.25 -22.43 10.42
C THR A 331 -10.03 -22.82 11.24
N ASP A 332 -10.14 -23.89 12.02
CA ASP A 332 -9.05 -24.42 12.84
C ASP A 332 -8.33 -23.46 13.85
N PRO A 333 -8.98 -22.43 14.44
CA PRO A 333 -8.32 -21.50 15.37
C PRO A 333 -7.87 -22.18 16.67
N GLN A 334 -6.68 -21.93 17.21
CA GLN A 334 -6.28 -22.48 18.53
C GLN A 334 -6.99 -21.77 19.70
N GLN A 335 -6.92 -20.44 19.72
CA GLN A 335 -7.62 -19.60 20.70
C GLN A 335 -8.30 -18.41 20.00
N CYS A 336 -9.56 -18.13 20.36
CA CYS A 336 -10.25 -16.96 19.83
C CYS A 336 -11.16 -16.27 20.86
N PHE A 337 -11.04 -14.94 20.93
CA PHE A 337 -11.74 -14.09 21.90
C PHE A 337 -12.38 -12.88 21.19
N PRO A 338 -13.44 -13.09 20.40
CA PRO A 338 -14.12 -11.98 19.74
C PRO A 338 -14.92 -11.15 20.76
N LEU A 339 -14.79 -9.83 20.66
CA LEU A 339 -15.53 -8.85 21.46
C LEU A 339 -16.50 -8.08 20.57
N TYR A 340 -17.78 -8.11 20.92
CA TYR A 340 -18.83 -7.37 20.21
C TYR A 340 -19.44 -6.33 21.15
N THR A 341 -19.31 -5.07 20.77
CA THR A 341 -19.97 -3.94 21.40
C THR A 341 -20.99 -3.38 20.42
N ASP A 342 -22.16 -3.02 20.94
CA ASP A 342 -23.16 -2.33 20.15
C ASP A 342 -23.57 -3.01 18.82
N LEU A 343 -23.66 -4.33 18.81
CA LEU A 343 -24.03 -5.14 17.64
C LEU A 343 -25.55 -5.23 17.39
N SER A 344 -25.97 -5.27 16.11
CA SER A 344 -27.35 -5.60 15.71
C SER A 344 -27.56 -7.10 15.42
N LEU A 345 -26.76 -7.70 14.52
CA LEU A 345 -26.89 -9.10 14.07
C LEU A 345 -25.52 -9.78 13.87
N CYS A 346 -25.28 -10.95 14.48
CA CYS A 346 -24.02 -11.70 14.28
C CYS A 346 -24.19 -13.21 14.16
N PHE A 347 -23.47 -13.81 13.22
CA PHE A 347 -23.42 -15.26 13.02
C PHE A 347 -21.97 -15.74 12.88
N PRO A 348 -21.28 -15.99 14.01
CA PRO A 348 -19.93 -16.55 13.96
C PRO A 348 -20.00 -18.04 13.61
N LEU A 349 -19.21 -18.48 12.62
CA LEU A 349 -19.11 -19.88 12.22
C LEU A 349 -17.72 -20.43 12.52
N TYR A 350 -17.68 -21.62 13.11
CA TYR A 350 -16.45 -22.31 13.49
C TYR A 350 -16.40 -23.70 12.85
N THR A 351 -15.44 -23.93 11.94
CA THR A 351 -15.18 -25.23 11.31
C THR A 351 -13.88 -25.82 11.83
N ARG A 352 -13.86 -27.10 12.23
CA ARG A 352 -12.68 -27.63 12.92
C ARG A 352 -12.43 -29.14 12.85
N THR A 353 -11.16 -29.50 13.05
CA THR A 353 -10.64 -30.87 13.28
C THR A 353 -10.27 -31.19 14.74
N ASN A 354 -9.95 -30.21 15.60
CA ASN A 354 -9.55 -30.34 17.03
C ASN A 354 -10.36 -29.42 17.99
N PRO A 355 -10.31 -29.54 19.35
CA PRO A 355 -11.12 -28.70 20.27
C PRO A 355 -10.42 -27.38 20.69
N PRO A 356 -10.99 -26.18 20.45
CA PRO A 356 -10.36 -24.89 20.74
C PRO A 356 -10.91 -24.28 22.02
N LEU A 357 -10.23 -23.23 22.48
CA LEU A 357 -10.75 -22.32 23.50
C LEU A 357 -11.34 -21.08 22.80
N CYS A 358 -12.67 -20.97 22.79
CA CYS A 358 -13.38 -19.83 22.18
C CYS A 358 -14.27 -19.14 23.21
N PHE A 359 -14.08 -17.83 23.38
CA PHE A 359 -14.81 -17.01 24.35
C PHE A 359 -15.34 -15.74 23.68
N PRO A 360 -16.53 -15.78 23.05
CA PRO A 360 -17.18 -14.56 22.58
C PRO A 360 -17.73 -13.77 23.77
N LEU A 361 -17.41 -12.48 23.83
CA LEU A 361 -17.94 -11.56 24.83
C LEU A 361 -18.82 -10.51 24.16
N TYR A 362 -20.04 -10.34 24.68
CA TYR A 362 -21.05 -9.43 24.13
C TYR A 362 -21.44 -8.39 25.17
N THR A 363 -21.35 -7.11 24.81
CA THR A 363 -21.68 -5.98 25.68
C THR A 363 -22.73 -5.08 24.99
N ARG A 364 -24.05 -5.33 25.12
CA ARG A 364 -25.11 -4.39 24.60
C ARG A 364 -26.35 -4.16 25.49
N THR A 365 -26.85 -2.91 25.46
CA THR A 365 -28.05 -2.29 26.06
C THR A 365 -29.38 -2.81 25.48
N ASN A 366 -29.36 -3.41 24.29
CA ASN A 366 -30.48 -4.05 23.60
C ASN A 366 -30.08 -5.47 23.17
N PRO A 367 -30.99 -6.45 23.11
CA PRO A 367 -30.65 -7.85 22.85
C PRO A 367 -30.35 -8.11 21.36
N PRO A 368 -29.10 -8.44 20.97
CA PRO A 368 -28.77 -8.82 19.60
C PRO A 368 -29.20 -10.27 19.30
N LEU A 369 -29.46 -10.56 18.02
CA LEU A 369 -29.64 -11.91 17.50
C LEU A 369 -28.25 -12.49 17.16
N CYS A 370 -27.66 -13.27 18.07
CA CYS A 370 -26.35 -13.90 17.87
C CYS A 370 -26.45 -15.43 17.90
N PHE A 371 -25.99 -16.10 16.84
CA PHE A 371 -26.04 -17.57 16.74
C PHE A 371 -24.68 -18.14 16.32
N PRO A 372 -23.89 -18.71 17.25
CA PRO A 372 -22.70 -19.45 16.87
C PRO A 372 -23.06 -20.79 16.21
N LEU A 373 -22.49 -21.05 15.03
CA LEU A 373 -22.63 -22.33 14.31
C LEU A 373 -21.31 -23.09 14.39
N CYS A 374 -21.36 -24.33 14.89
CA CYS A 374 -20.17 -25.19 15.01
C CYS A 374 -20.36 -26.49 14.23
N THR A 375 -19.48 -26.76 13.27
CA THR A 375 -19.44 -28.04 12.54
C THR A 375 -18.19 -28.81 12.97
N HIS A 376 -18.34 -29.92 13.70
CA HIS A 376 -17.22 -30.63 14.36
C HIS A 376 -17.36 -32.16 14.33
N THR A 377 -16.22 -32.86 14.48
CA THR A 377 -16.10 -34.29 14.80
C THR A 377 -15.82 -34.59 16.29
N ASN A 378 -15.34 -33.60 17.09
CA ASN A 378 -15.00 -33.72 18.53
C ASN A 378 -15.55 -32.54 19.38
N PRO A 379 -15.82 -32.68 20.70
CA PRO A 379 -16.48 -31.64 21.51
C PRO A 379 -15.53 -30.49 21.95
N PRO A 380 -15.83 -29.22 21.62
CA PRO A 380 -15.06 -28.05 22.04
C PRO A 380 -15.58 -27.39 23.35
N LEU A 381 -14.73 -26.60 24.04
CA LEU A 381 -15.08 -25.77 25.22
C LEU A 381 -15.39 -24.34 24.75
N CYS A 382 -16.67 -24.05 24.46
CA CYS A 382 -17.12 -22.70 24.07
C CYS A 382 -17.98 -22.10 25.19
N TYR A 383 -17.53 -20.98 25.76
CA TYR A 383 -18.22 -20.28 26.84
C TYR A 383 -18.53 -18.84 26.43
N PRO A 384 -19.73 -18.56 25.90
CA PRO A 384 -20.16 -17.18 25.70
C PRO A 384 -20.34 -16.51 27.07
N LEU A 385 -19.66 -15.38 27.28
CA LEU A 385 -19.85 -14.55 28.47
C LEU A 385 -20.88 -13.47 28.14
N TYR A 386 -22.05 -13.59 28.77
CA TYR A 386 -23.17 -12.68 28.58
C TYR A 386 -23.23 -11.62 29.74
N THR A 387 -23.07 -10.30 29.46
CA THR A 387 -23.04 -9.19 30.47
C THR A 387 -23.98 -7.98 30.16
N ARG A 388 -25.30 -7.99 30.48
CA ARG A 388 -26.15 -6.74 30.53
C ARG A 388 -27.54 -6.88 31.21
N THR A 389 -28.23 -5.72 31.37
CA THR A 389 -29.40 -5.37 32.23
C THR A 389 -30.81 -5.73 31.73
N ASN A 390 -31.00 -6.12 30.46
CA ASN A 390 -32.30 -6.53 29.88
C ASN A 390 -32.19 -7.89 29.18
N PRO A 391 -33.26 -8.72 29.16
CA PRO A 391 -33.09 -10.12 28.81
C PRO A 391 -33.01 -10.42 27.29
N PRO A 392 -31.90 -10.99 26.77
CA PRO A 392 -31.86 -11.50 25.40
C PRO A 392 -32.64 -12.82 25.21
N LEU A 393 -33.15 -13.01 23.99
CA LEU A 393 -33.55 -14.29 23.42
C LEU A 393 -32.27 -15.08 23.11
N CYS A 394 -31.94 -16.05 23.94
CA CYS A 394 -30.77 -16.91 23.73
C CYS A 394 -31.21 -18.19 23.01
N TYR A 395 -30.72 -18.40 21.80
CA TYR A 395 -30.82 -19.69 21.11
C TYR A 395 -29.52 -20.45 21.33
N PRO A 396 -29.56 -21.72 21.79
CA PRO A 396 -28.36 -22.52 21.96
C PRO A 396 -27.69 -22.78 20.61
N PRO A 397 -26.35 -22.95 20.57
CA PRO A 397 -25.64 -23.24 19.33
C PRO A 397 -26.24 -24.50 18.68
N SER A 398 -26.54 -24.46 17.39
CA SER A 398 -26.98 -25.66 16.68
C SER A 398 -25.77 -26.49 16.31
N TYR A 399 -25.64 -27.65 16.95
CA TYR A 399 -24.55 -28.59 16.73
C TYR A 399 -24.98 -29.67 15.74
N THR A 400 -24.11 -30.03 14.79
CA THR A 400 -24.29 -31.21 13.91
C THR A 400 -23.56 -32.46 14.43
N CYS A 401 -23.22 -32.50 15.73
CA CYS A 401 -22.34 -33.49 16.36
C CYS A 401 -22.92 -34.92 16.53
N THR A 402 -22.02 -35.88 16.78
CA THR A 402 -22.27 -37.27 17.25
C THR A 402 -22.08 -37.45 18.77
N ASN A 403 -21.44 -36.51 19.48
CA ASN A 403 -21.21 -36.52 20.95
C ASN A 403 -21.69 -35.19 21.61
N PRO A 404 -22.17 -35.21 22.87
CA PRO A 404 -22.73 -34.02 23.55
C PRO A 404 -21.65 -33.07 24.10
N PRO A 405 -21.65 -31.76 23.76
CA PRO A 405 -20.79 -30.76 24.38
C PRO A 405 -21.28 -30.34 25.78
N LEU A 406 -20.36 -29.87 26.64
CA LEU A 406 -20.65 -29.27 27.95
C LEU A 406 -20.82 -27.75 27.80
N TYR A 407 -22.00 -27.21 28.14
CA TYR A 407 -22.34 -25.79 27.98
C TYR A 407 -22.62 -25.13 29.34
N TYR A 408 -21.74 -24.23 29.78
CA TYR A 408 -21.87 -23.46 31.02
C TYR A 408 -21.85 -21.95 30.75
N PRO A 409 -22.95 -21.32 30.31
CA PRO A 409 -22.99 -19.86 30.15
C PRO A 409 -23.04 -19.19 31.54
N PRO A 410 -22.04 -18.37 31.91
CA PRO A 410 -22.11 -17.57 33.12
C PRO A 410 -22.90 -16.30 32.79
N TYR A 411 -24.02 -16.07 33.49
CA TYR A 411 -24.79 -14.83 33.35
C TYR A 411 -24.56 -13.93 34.56
N THR A 412 -24.08 -12.71 34.32
CA THR A 412 -24.08 -11.64 35.32
C THR A 412 -25.32 -10.76 35.09
N ARG A 413 -26.42 -11.05 35.80
CA ARG A 413 -27.77 -10.55 35.45
C ARG A 413 -28.55 -9.92 36.60
N THR A 414 -29.49 -9.02 36.24
CA THR A 414 -30.55 -8.47 37.10
C THR A 414 -31.97 -9.02 36.78
N ASN A 415 -32.22 -9.56 35.57
CA ASN A 415 -33.53 -10.11 35.10
C ASN A 415 -33.36 -11.44 34.31
N PRO A 416 -34.29 -12.43 34.29
CA PRO A 416 -34.07 -13.77 33.69
C PRO A 416 -34.12 -13.87 32.14
N PRO A 417 -33.38 -14.79 31.47
CA PRO A 417 -33.48 -15.10 30.01
C PRO A 417 -34.69 -15.94 29.59
N LEU A 418 -35.11 -15.76 28.33
CA LEU A 418 -35.90 -16.72 27.57
C LEU A 418 -34.97 -17.57 26.68
N CYS A 419 -34.95 -18.88 26.93
CA CYS A 419 -34.19 -19.85 26.15
C CYS A 419 -35.15 -20.76 25.38
N TYR A 420 -35.03 -20.80 24.06
CA TYR A 420 -35.72 -21.76 23.21
C TYR A 420 -34.69 -22.72 22.61
N PRO A 421 -34.66 -23.99 23.02
CA PRO A 421 -33.75 -24.95 22.41
C PRO A 421 -34.37 -25.61 21.16
N PRO A 422 -33.86 -25.36 19.94
CA PRO A 422 -34.15 -26.21 18.80
C PRO A 422 -33.22 -27.43 18.85
N TYR A 423 -33.73 -28.61 19.22
CA TYR A 423 -32.98 -29.86 19.15
C TYR A 423 -33.42 -30.67 17.92
N THR A 424 -32.47 -31.08 17.07
CA THR A 424 -32.71 -31.98 15.94
C THR A 424 -31.90 -33.28 16.01
N ARG A 425 -31.43 -33.73 17.19
CA ARG A 425 -30.74 -35.04 17.33
C ARG A 425 -30.90 -35.74 18.69
N THR A 426 -30.55 -37.03 18.70
CA THR A 426 -30.93 -38.12 19.63
C THR A 426 -30.36 -38.08 21.06
N ASN A 427 -29.36 -37.23 21.37
CA ASN A 427 -28.83 -37.05 22.73
C ASN A 427 -28.71 -35.55 23.06
N PRO A 428 -29.45 -35.02 24.05
CA PRO A 428 -29.43 -33.60 24.37
C PRO A 428 -28.13 -33.20 25.12
N PRO A 429 -27.52 -32.05 24.80
CA PRO A 429 -26.41 -31.50 25.59
C PRO A 429 -26.87 -31.10 27.00
N LEU A 430 -25.98 -31.28 27.99
CA LEU A 430 -26.20 -30.84 29.37
C LEU A 430 -25.93 -29.34 29.48
N CYS A 431 -26.99 -28.55 29.68
CA CYS A 431 -26.92 -27.11 29.90
C CYS A 431 -26.94 -26.82 31.40
N TYR A 432 -25.85 -26.24 31.94
CA TYR A 432 -25.75 -25.81 33.33
C TYR A 432 -25.48 -24.31 33.38
N PRO A 433 -26.51 -23.46 33.31
CA PRO A 433 -26.31 -22.03 33.43
C PRO A 433 -25.85 -21.68 34.86
N LEU A 434 -24.73 -20.97 34.98
CA LEU A 434 -24.19 -20.50 36.26
C LEU A 434 -24.57 -19.03 36.45
N TYR A 435 -25.35 -18.75 37.49
CA TYR A 435 -25.85 -17.41 37.81
C TYR A 435 -25.14 -16.84 39.02
N THR A 436 -24.78 -15.56 38.97
CA THR A 436 -24.21 -14.86 40.13
C THR A 436 -25.26 -14.25 41.07
N ARG A 437 -26.57 -14.29 40.75
CA ARG A 437 -27.70 -13.81 41.61
C ARG A 437 -29.06 -14.51 41.36
N ASN A 438 -29.96 -14.41 42.36
CA ASN A 438 -31.03 -15.34 42.78
C ASN A 438 -32.34 -15.47 41.96
N ASN A 439 -32.48 -15.01 40.71
CA ASN A 439 -33.76 -15.19 39.99
C ASN A 439 -33.66 -16.26 38.87
N PRO A 440 -34.40 -17.38 38.94
CA PRO A 440 -34.34 -18.46 37.96
C PRO A 440 -35.03 -18.08 36.61
N PRO A 441 -34.58 -18.62 35.46
CA PRO A 441 -35.21 -18.40 34.15
C PRO A 441 -36.50 -19.21 33.94
N LEU A 442 -37.33 -18.76 32.99
CA LEU A 442 -38.44 -19.53 32.42
C LEU A 442 -37.94 -20.35 31.22
N CYS A 443 -37.76 -21.66 31.39
CA CYS A 443 -37.47 -22.59 30.29
C CYS A 443 -38.78 -23.11 29.69
N TYR A 444 -39.02 -22.89 28.39
CA TYR A 444 -40.15 -23.48 27.69
C TYR A 444 -39.72 -24.76 26.92
N PRO A 445 -40.23 -25.96 27.28
CA PRO A 445 -40.01 -27.18 26.50
C PRO A 445 -40.82 -27.16 25.17
N PRO A 446 -40.38 -27.87 24.12
CA PRO A 446 -41.09 -27.95 22.84
C PRO A 446 -42.49 -28.62 22.99
N PRO A 447 -43.50 -28.23 22.18
CA PRO A 447 -44.77 -28.93 22.15
C PRO A 447 -44.58 -30.33 21.52
N TYR A 448 -45.01 -31.37 22.23
CA TYR A 448 -45.03 -32.75 21.73
C TYR A 448 -46.00 -32.88 20.55
N MET A 449 -45.52 -33.20 19.34
CA MET A 449 -46.38 -33.73 18.26
C MET A 449 -46.52 -35.24 18.47
N HIS A 450 -47.76 -35.61 18.84
CA HIS A 450 -48.41 -36.93 19.02
C HIS A 450 -47.58 -38.21 19.11
#